data_AF-A0A8T2T2R5-F1
#
_entry.id   AF-A0A8T2T2R5-F1
#
_cell.length_a   1.000
_cell.length_b   1.000
_cell.length_c   1.000
_cell.angle_alpha   90.00
_cell.angle_beta   90.00
_cell.angle_gamma   90.00
#
_symmetry.space_group_name_H-M   'P 1'
#
loop_
_entity.id
_entity.type
_entity.pdbx_description
1 polymer ?
#
loop_
_entity_poly.entity_id
_entity_poly.type
_entity_poly.pdbx_seq_one_letter_code
_entity_poly.pdbx_strand_id
1 'polypeptide(L)'
;MRESAKRLFGDPSEPLSRPNVFGELFKAFISPMPVIEEAVNWVLQGQPDPDISVHMRMLNSKSFSAPHAAYNCIQKVIKNSPKSKSLARVVLVSDTPYTVALLKEQLEGVAQVIHFDYELFIRSQHNLSEVLSKNYFKPPEKRVRDWGSMPRWVAIVDMFLAARAKTAVISGANRRVGTTYVQLLAALAAARRLGINGDNHPLKFYSSFQAPLIAEGLAGQRGWGHTWRRFGGRLSCTNQTRQCAETPILPYAWWDGPWQSPLPRDNKKMLVYGVKVLESGQVEEDSLPRMCRLRKATLETLQLVLPSCKQLKTCHHT
;
A
#
# COMPACT_ATOMS: atom_id res chain seq x y z
N MET A 1 2.36 25.33 12.39
CA MET A 1 2.05 24.46 11.22
C MET A 1 2.89 23.19 11.21
N ARG A 2 4.23 23.25 11.23
CA ARG A 2 5.13 22.07 11.22
C ARG A 2 4.86 21.09 12.38
N GLU A 3 4.76 21.58 13.62
CA GLU A 3 4.42 20.75 14.79
C GLU A 3 3.03 20.10 14.67
N SER A 4 2.04 20.86 14.19
CA SER A 4 0.68 20.33 13.95
C SER A 4 0.70 19.23 12.88
N ALA A 5 1.46 19.43 11.80
CA ALA A 5 1.64 18.43 10.75
C ALA A 5 2.36 17.18 11.28
N LYS A 6 3.40 17.33 12.10
CA LYS A 6 4.06 16.20 12.78
C LYS A 6 3.10 15.42 13.67
N ARG A 7 2.25 16.09 14.45
CA ARG A 7 1.24 15.42 15.28
C ARG A 7 0.21 14.65 14.46
N LEU A 8 -0.19 15.17 13.30
CA LEU A 8 -1.21 14.55 12.45
C LEU A 8 -0.67 13.48 11.50
N PHE A 9 0.58 13.61 11.05
CA PHE A 9 1.16 12.78 9.99
C PHE A 9 2.42 12.03 10.42
N GLY A 10 2.83 12.16 11.68
CA GLY A 10 4.08 11.62 12.24
C GLY A 10 5.31 12.48 11.93
N ASP A 11 6.41 12.20 12.64
CA ASP A 11 7.69 12.83 12.36
C ASP A 11 8.27 12.27 11.05
N PRO A 12 8.62 13.11 10.06
CA PRO A 12 9.29 12.67 8.83
C PRO A 12 10.58 11.88 9.07
N SER A 13 11.30 12.17 10.18
CA SER A 13 12.52 11.47 10.59
C SER A 13 12.27 10.15 11.34
N GLU A 14 11.05 9.94 11.84
CA GLU A 14 10.63 8.70 12.50
C GLU A 14 9.39 8.11 11.79
N PRO A 15 9.58 7.38 10.69
CA PRO A 15 8.50 6.86 9.84
C PRO A 15 7.51 5.93 10.57
N LEU A 16 7.96 5.28 11.64
CA LEU A 16 7.13 4.42 12.48
C LEU A 16 6.20 5.23 13.42
N SER A 17 6.44 6.53 13.59
CA SER A 17 5.57 7.42 14.37
C SER A 17 4.30 7.83 13.62
N ARG A 18 4.17 7.48 12.33
CA ARG A 18 3.03 7.92 11.51
C ARG A 18 1.74 7.20 11.90
N PRO A 19 0.65 7.95 12.11
CA PRO A 19 -0.64 7.34 12.33
C PRO A 19 -1.12 6.62 11.06
N ASN A 20 -1.80 5.50 11.24
CA ASN A 20 -2.39 4.71 10.16
C ASN A 20 -3.69 5.35 9.63
N VAL A 21 -3.61 6.61 9.18
CA VAL A 21 -4.78 7.38 8.73
C VAL A 21 -5.48 6.70 7.56
N PHE A 22 -4.73 6.17 6.60
CA PHE A 22 -5.31 5.45 5.46
C PHE A 22 -6.09 4.22 5.90
N GLY A 23 -5.58 3.43 6.85
CA GLY A 23 -6.29 2.26 7.36
C GLY A 23 -7.61 2.63 8.05
N GLU A 24 -7.60 3.68 8.89
CA GLU A 24 -8.81 4.16 9.58
C GLU A 24 -9.87 4.69 8.60
N LEU A 25 -9.46 5.52 7.64
CA LEU A 25 -10.37 5.98 6.59
C LEU A 25 -10.90 4.81 5.75
N PHE A 26 -10.03 3.86 5.40
CA PHE A 26 -10.44 2.71 4.60
C PHE A 26 -11.46 1.85 5.36
N LYS A 27 -11.25 1.61 6.66
CA LYS A 27 -12.20 0.95 7.56
C LYS A 27 -13.52 1.70 7.70
N ALA A 28 -13.49 3.03 7.75
CA ALA A 28 -14.68 3.86 7.92
C ALA A 28 -15.55 3.94 6.64
N PHE A 29 -14.92 3.99 5.47
CA PHE A 29 -15.63 4.23 4.20
C PHE A 29 -15.89 2.98 3.38
N ILE A 30 -15.13 1.90 3.59
CA ILE A 30 -15.22 0.71 2.75
C ILE A 30 -15.53 -0.52 3.62
N SER A 31 -16.79 -0.93 3.55
CA SER A 31 -17.30 -2.14 4.19
C SER A 31 -17.57 -3.22 3.14
N PRO A 32 -17.33 -4.51 3.46
CA PRO A 32 -17.66 -5.59 2.55
C PRO A 32 -19.18 -5.68 2.38
N MET A 33 -19.62 -6.00 1.17
CA MET A 33 -21.02 -6.36 0.94
C MET A 33 -21.33 -7.73 1.57
N PRO A 34 -22.61 -8.05 1.87
CA PRO A 34 -22.98 -9.32 2.49
C PRO A 34 -22.41 -10.56 1.79
N VAL A 35 -22.41 -10.58 0.46
CA VAL A 35 -21.84 -11.69 -0.34
C VAL A 35 -20.32 -11.85 -0.16
N ILE A 36 -19.61 -10.74 0.05
CA ILE A 36 -18.16 -10.75 0.33
C ILE A 36 -17.92 -11.25 1.74
N GLU A 37 -18.73 -10.83 2.72
CA GLU A 37 -18.65 -11.35 4.09
C GLU A 37 -18.94 -12.84 4.15
N GLU A 38 -19.95 -13.31 3.42
CA GLU A 38 -20.27 -14.72 3.28
C GLU A 38 -19.09 -15.52 2.71
N ALA A 39 -18.46 -15.03 1.63
CA ALA A 39 -17.27 -15.67 1.07
C ALA A 39 -16.10 -15.72 2.08
N VAL A 40 -15.85 -14.64 2.81
CA VAL A 40 -14.81 -14.61 3.87
C VAL A 40 -15.13 -15.62 4.97
N ASN A 41 -16.38 -15.67 5.43
CA ASN A 41 -16.80 -16.58 6.49
C ASN A 41 -16.80 -18.04 6.02
N TRP A 42 -17.13 -18.30 4.76
CA TRP A 42 -17.04 -19.62 4.12
C TRP A 42 -15.61 -20.16 4.13
N VAL A 43 -14.62 -19.30 3.85
CA VAL A 43 -13.20 -19.69 3.92
C VAL A 43 -12.76 -19.97 5.36
N LEU A 44 -13.23 -19.18 6.32
CA LEU A 44 -12.84 -19.33 7.72
C LEU A 44 -13.52 -20.51 8.41
N GLN A 45 -14.70 -20.95 7.94
CA GLN A 45 -15.43 -22.10 8.49
C GLN A 45 -15.65 -22.02 10.01
N GLY A 46 -15.93 -20.82 10.53
CA GLY A 46 -16.11 -20.57 11.96
C GLY A 46 -14.83 -20.67 12.80
N GLN A 47 -13.69 -20.94 12.18
CA GLN A 47 -12.40 -20.96 12.85
C GLN A 47 -11.92 -19.53 13.15
N PRO A 48 -11.00 -19.31 14.11
CA PRO A 48 -10.44 -17.99 14.43
C PRO A 48 -9.91 -17.20 13.23
N ASP A 49 -9.69 -15.90 13.40
CA ASP A 49 -8.99 -15.10 12.40
C ASP A 49 -7.51 -15.54 12.24
N PRO A 50 -6.91 -15.40 11.04
CA PRO A 50 -5.54 -15.82 10.76
C PRO A 50 -4.49 -15.01 11.54
N ASP A 51 -3.35 -15.63 11.83
CA ASP A 51 -2.25 -14.96 12.53
C ASP A 51 -1.42 -14.10 11.57
N ILE A 52 -1.20 -14.61 10.34
CA ILE A 52 -0.35 -13.98 9.34
C ILE A 52 -1.10 -13.92 8.01
N SER A 53 -0.97 -12.82 7.28
CA SER A 53 -1.31 -12.79 5.86
C SER A 53 -0.08 -12.60 4.99
N VAL A 54 -0.10 -13.26 3.83
CA VAL A 54 0.98 -13.25 2.85
C VAL A 54 0.40 -12.88 1.51
N HIS A 55 0.88 -11.79 0.93
CA HIS A 55 0.50 -11.37 -0.41
C HIS A 55 1.70 -11.45 -1.36
N MET A 56 1.53 -12.27 -2.41
CA MET A 56 2.54 -12.54 -3.43
C MET A 56 2.13 -11.96 -4.78
N ARG A 57 2.81 -10.90 -5.22
CA ARG A 57 2.64 -10.34 -6.58
C ARG A 57 3.64 -10.96 -7.55
N MET A 58 3.18 -11.92 -8.33
CA MET A 58 4.03 -12.76 -9.16
C MET A 58 3.91 -12.45 -10.66
N LEU A 59 2.88 -11.73 -11.11
CA LEU A 59 2.71 -11.32 -12.51
C LEU A 59 2.78 -12.53 -13.47
N ASN A 60 2.15 -13.65 -13.08
CA ASN A 60 2.18 -14.93 -13.79
C ASN A 60 3.56 -15.60 -13.89
N SER A 61 4.56 -15.11 -13.14
CA SER A 61 5.88 -15.75 -13.07
C SER A 61 5.81 -17.09 -12.33
N LYS A 62 6.49 -18.09 -12.89
CA LYS A 62 6.71 -19.40 -12.24
C LYS A 62 8.03 -19.46 -11.45
N SER A 63 8.65 -18.32 -11.16
CA SER A 63 9.90 -18.25 -10.39
C SER A 63 9.73 -18.87 -9.00
N PHE A 64 10.65 -19.77 -8.64
CA PHE A 64 10.72 -20.40 -7.32
C PHE A 64 11.34 -19.48 -6.25
N SER A 65 12.22 -18.57 -6.65
CA SER A 65 13.06 -17.79 -5.73
C SER A 65 12.25 -16.84 -4.84
N ALA A 66 11.24 -16.16 -5.40
CA ALA A 66 10.38 -15.25 -4.65
C ALA A 66 9.47 -15.98 -3.64
N PRO A 67 8.73 -17.04 -4.01
CA PRO A 67 8.01 -17.89 -3.05
C PRO A 67 8.92 -18.41 -1.94
N HIS A 68 10.11 -18.89 -2.28
CA HIS A 68 11.03 -19.40 -1.28
C HIS A 68 11.58 -18.30 -0.35
N ALA A 69 11.77 -17.06 -0.82
CA ALA A 69 12.08 -15.92 0.04
C ALA A 69 10.91 -15.60 1.00
N ALA A 70 9.67 -15.67 0.53
CA ALA A 70 8.48 -15.49 1.35
C ALA A 70 8.34 -16.59 2.40
N TYR A 71 8.56 -17.86 2.04
CA TYR A 71 8.58 -19.00 2.98
C TYR A 71 9.55 -18.75 4.15
N ASN A 72 10.79 -18.37 3.85
CA ASN A 72 11.78 -18.04 4.89
C ASN A 72 11.32 -16.87 5.78
N CYS A 73 10.65 -15.89 5.20
CA CYS A 73 10.10 -14.76 5.95
C CYS A 73 8.95 -15.20 6.87
N ILE A 74 8.03 -16.04 6.38
CA ILE A 74 6.95 -16.64 7.18
C ILE A 74 7.52 -17.42 8.36
N GLN A 75 8.51 -18.28 8.13
CA GLN A 75 9.17 -19.03 9.21
C GLN A 75 9.81 -18.11 10.25
N LYS A 76 10.49 -17.05 9.80
CA LYS A 76 11.09 -16.06 10.71
C LYS A 76 10.03 -15.37 11.56
N VAL A 77 8.91 -14.97 10.94
CA VAL A 77 7.79 -14.34 11.67
C VAL A 77 7.18 -15.31 12.68
N ILE A 78 6.88 -16.56 12.28
CA ILE A 78 6.34 -17.58 13.18
C ILE A 78 7.28 -17.84 14.36
N LYS A 79 8.58 -17.99 14.12
CA LYS A 79 9.59 -18.22 15.18
C LYS A 79 9.70 -17.06 16.17
N ASN A 80 9.46 -15.84 15.72
CA ASN A 80 9.55 -14.63 16.55
C ASN A 80 8.22 -14.27 17.22
N SER A 81 7.12 -14.93 16.87
CA SER A 81 5.83 -14.76 17.52
C SER A 81 5.76 -15.55 18.84
N PRO A 82 4.90 -15.14 19.80
CA PRO A 82 4.67 -15.91 21.01
C PRO A 82 4.30 -17.36 20.68
N LYS A 83 4.89 -18.33 21.41
CA LYS A 83 4.65 -19.75 21.17
C LYS A 83 3.16 -20.08 21.41
N SER A 84 2.45 -20.40 20.34
CA SER A 84 1.10 -20.97 20.41
C SER A 84 1.17 -22.51 20.50
N LYS A 85 0.14 -23.12 21.08
CA LYS A 85 -0.04 -24.58 21.09
C LYS A 85 -0.50 -25.13 19.74
N SER A 86 -1.03 -24.28 18.86
CA SER A 86 -1.51 -24.64 17.52
C SER A 86 -0.58 -24.10 16.43
N LEU A 87 -0.62 -24.73 15.25
CA LEU A 87 0.03 -24.18 14.05
C LEU A 87 -0.49 -22.78 13.76
N ALA A 88 0.43 -21.89 13.37
CA ALA A 88 0.07 -20.55 12.93
C ALA A 88 -0.81 -20.62 11.68
N ARG A 89 -1.83 -19.78 11.62
CA ARG A 89 -2.77 -19.72 10.51
C ARG A 89 -2.35 -18.64 9.53
N VAL A 90 -2.07 -19.04 8.30
CA VAL A 90 -1.48 -18.18 7.26
C VAL A 90 -2.45 -18.05 6.11
N VAL A 91 -3.00 -16.86 5.89
CA VAL A 91 -3.76 -16.56 4.67
C VAL A 91 -2.79 -16.25 3.53
N LEU A 92 -2.96 -16.94 2.40
CA LEU A 92 -2.15 -16.76 1.20
C LEU A 92 -2.97 -16.16 0.06
N VAL A 93 -2.52 -14.98 -0.40
CA VAL A 93 -3.09 -14.24 -1.52
C VAL A 93 -2.05 -14.12 -2.63
N SER A 94 -2.40 -14.48 -3.86
CA SER A 94 -1.52 -14.27 -5.02
C SER A 94 -2.31 -14.12 -6.30
N ASP A 95 -1.78 -13.32 -7.22
CA ASP A 95 -2.28 -13.22 -8.59
C ASP A 95 -1.88 -14.41 -9.47
N THR A 96 -1.09 -15.36 -8.94
CA THR A 96 -0.53 -16.49 -9.70
C THR A 96 -0.83 -17.83 -8.98
N PRO A 97 -1.77 -18.65 -9.47
CA PRO A 97 -2.19 -19.90 -8.81
C PRO A 97 -1.05 -20.88 -8.51
N TYR A 98 -0.07 -20.98 -9.42
CA TYR A 98 1.12 -21.82 -9.21
C TYR A 98 1.88 -21.45 -7.92
N THR A 99 1.94 -20.16 -7.58
CA THR A 99 2.61 -19.70 -6.35
C THR A 99 1.82 -20.11 -5.11
N VAL A 100 0.49 -20.11 -5.18
CA VAL A 100 -0.37 -20.58 -4.08
C VAL A 100 -0.12 -22.06 -3.80
N ALA A 101 -0.14 -22.89 -4.85
CA ALA A 101 0.12 -24.33 -4.73
C ALA A 101 1.51 -24.60 -4.14
N LEU A 102 2.55 -23.96 -4.67
CA LEU A 102 3.92 -24.13 -4.22
C LEU A 102 4.12 -23.75 -2.74
N LEU A 103 3.61 -22.60 -2.31
CA LEU A 103 3.74 -22.16 -0.92
C LEU A 103 2.89 -23.01 0.03
N LYS A 104 1.72 -23.50 -0.43
CA LYS A 104 0.89 -24.41 0.34
C LYS A 104 1.64 -25.70 0.65
N GLU A 105 2.32 -26.28 -0.34
CA GLU A 105 3.18 -27.46 -0.17
C GLU A 105 4.37 -27.17 0.76
N GLN A 106 5.08 -26.05 0.55
CA GLN A 106 6.24 -25.69 1.39
C GLN A 106 5.89 -25.46 2.86
N LEU A 107 4.67 -24.98 3.15
CA LEU A 107 4.20 -24.67 4.49
C LEU A 107 3.52 -25.85 5.17
N GLU A 108 3.40 -27.00 4.51
CA GLU A 108 2.84 -28.22 5.10
C GLU A 108 3.63 -28.61 6.37
N GLY A 109 2.89 -28.88 7.46
CA GLY A 109 3.47 -29.14 8.78
C GLY A 109 4.08 -27.93 9.50
N VAL A 110 4.25 -26.79 8.83
CA VAL A 110 4.78 -25.54 9.42
C VAL A 110 3.66 -24.59 9.84
N ALA A 111 2.62 -24.49 9.03
CA ALA A 111 1.49 -23.60 9.23
C ALA A 111 0.21 -24.16 8.62
N GLN A 112 -0.95 -23.74 9.14
CA GLN A 112 -2.22 -24.01 8.49
C GLN A 112 -2.47 -22.94 7.42
N VAL A 113 -2.38 -23.33 6.15
CA VAL A 113 -2.57 -22.42 5.01
C VAL A 113 -4.05 -22.27 4.69
N ILE A 114 -4.50 -21.02 4.60
CA ILE A 114 -5.85 -20.61 4.24
C ILE A 114 -5.77 -19.88 2.90
N HIS A 115 -6.62 -20.25 1.95
CA HIS A 115 -6.70 -19.62 0.64
C HIS A 115 -8.16 -19.61 0.18
N PHE A 116 -8.58 -18.52 -0.45
CA PHE A 116 -9.92 -18.44 -1.03
C PHE A 116 -9.94 -19.09 -2.42
N ASP A 117 -10.54 -20.27 -2.50
CA ASP A 117 -10.87 -20.91 -3.77
C ASP A 117 -12.25 -20.44 -4.25
N TYR A 118 -12.25 -19.43 -5.11
CA TYR A 118 -13.49 -18.82 -5.61
C TYR A 118 -14.31 -19.79 -6.48
N GLU A 119 -13.68 -20.76 -7.15
CA GLU A 119 -14.38 -21.74 -7.97
C GLU A 119 -15.13 -22.74 -7.10
N LEU A 120 -14.50 -23.22 -6.04
CA LEU A 120 -15.15 -24.06 -5.04
C LEU A 120 -16.27 -23.30 -4.31
N PHE A 121 -16.05 -22.03 -3.96
CA PHE A 121 -17.10 -21.21 -3.35
C PHE A 121 -18.32 -21.08 -4.27
N ILE A 122 -18.14 -20.71 -5.54
CA ILE A 122 -19.25 -20.62 -6.50
C ILE A 122 -20.00 -21.96 -6.63
N ARG A 123 -19.27 -23.09 -6.73
CA ARG A 123 -19.88 -24.42 -6.84
C ARG A 123 -20.65 -24.83 -5.59
N SER A 124 -20.22 -24.37 -4.42
CA SER A 124 -20.90 -24.67 -3.15
C SER A 124 -22.20 -23.89 -2.96
N GLN A 125 -22.49 -22.92 -3.84
CA GLN A 125 -23.54 -21.94 -3.66
C GLN A 125 -24.66 -22.12 -4.68
N HIS A 126 -25.83 -22.53 -4.21
CA HIS A 126 -26.96 -22.90 -5.07
C HIS A 126 -27.58 -21.69 -5.84
N ASN A 127 -27.48 -20.46 -5.30
CA ASN A 127 -28.15 -19.27 -5.85
C ASN A 127 -27.20 -18.15 -6.33
N LEU A 128 -25.87 -18.28 -6.17
CA LEU A 128 -24.93 -17.20 -6.56
C LEU A 128 -24.73 -17.07 -8.08
N SER A 129 -25.05 -18.11 -8.85
CA SER A 129 -24.89 -18.14 -10.31
C SER A 129 -25.64 -16.99 -11.01
N GLU A 130 -26.85 -16.65 -10.58
CA GLU A 130 -27.66 -15.62 -11.24
C GLU A 130 -27.26 -14.18 -10.85
N VAL A 131 -26.80 -13.98 -9.61
CA VAL A 131 -26.39 -12.66 -9.09
C VAL A 131 -24.98 -12.29 -9.56
N LEU A 132 -24.05 -13.26 -9.62
CA LEU A 132 -22.69 -13.04 -10.10
C LEU A 132 -22.61 -12.98 -11.63
N SER A 133 -23.41 -13.77 -12.35
CA SER A 133 -23.45 -13.75 -13.83
C SER A 133 -23.90 -12.41 -14.40
N LYS A 134 -24.75 -11.66 -13.68
CA LYS A 134 -25.25 -10.36 -14.14
C LYS A 134 -24.28 -9.19 -13.90
N ASN A 135 -23.27 -9.30 -13.02
CA ASN A 135 -22.48 -8.12 -12.60
C ASN A 135 -20.95 -8.32 -12.43
N TYR A 136 -20.38 -9.51 -12.58
CA TYR A 136 -18.97 -9.76 -12.23
C TYR A 136 -18.17 -10.47 -13.34
N PHE A 137 -17.92 -9.73 -14.41
CA PHE A 137 -17.13 -10.21 -15.55
C PHE A 137 -15.70 -10.63 -15.17
N LYS A 138 -15.22 -11.70 -15.82
CA LYS A 138 -13.78 -11.96 -15.98
C LYS A 138 -13.09 -10.68 -16.50
N PRO A 139 -11.88 -10.35 -16.04
CA PRO A 139 -11.19 -9.16 -16.51
C PRO A 139 -11.08 -9.20 -18.05
N PRO A 140 -11.25 -8.06 -18.76
CA PRO A 140 -11.03 -8.01 -20.20
C PRO A 140 -9.66 -8.60 -20.54
N GLU A 141 -9.54 -9.37 -21.62
CA GLU A 141 -8.30 -10.10 -21.96
C GLU A 141 -7.05 -9.19 -21.93
N LYS A 142 -7.20 -7.95 -22.42
CA LYS A 142 -6.14 -6.92 -22.41
C LYS A 142 -5.64 -6.54 -21.01
N ARG A 143 -6.45 -6.77 -19.98
CA ARG A 143 -6.15 -6.48 -18.56
C ARG A 143 -5.67 -7.70 -17.80
N VAL A 144 -5.84 -8.93 -18.31
CA VAL A 144 -5.40 -10.16 -17.62
C VAL A 144 -3.90 -10.13 -17.27
N ARG A 145 -3.07 -9.59 -18.16
CA ARG A 145 -1.61 -9.44 -17.91
C ARG A 145 -1.30 -8.52 -16.72
N ASP A 146 -2.15 -7.53 -16.48
CA ASP A 146 -1.96 -6.56 -15.41
C ASP A 146 -2.73 -6.97 -14.15
N TRP A 147 -3.95 -7.48 -14.25
CA TRP A 147 -4.83 -7.71 -13.10
C TRP A 147 -4.87 -9.17 -12.64
N GLY A 148 -4.28 -10.09 -13.40
CA GLY A 148 -4.46 -11.53 -13.20
C GLY A 148 -5.70 -12.03 -13.95
N SER A 149 -5.87 -13.35 -14.01
CA SER A 149 -6.99 -14.02 -14.70
C SER A 149 -8.27 -14.11 -13.85
N MET A 150 -8.18 -13.83 -12.55
CA MET A 150 -9.29 -13.98 -11.61
C MET A 150 -10.30 -12.83 -11.72
N PRO A 151 -11.60 -13.07 -11.46
CA PRO A 151 -12.59 -12.01 -11.35
C PRO A 151 -12.23 -10.97 -10.28
N ARG A 152 -12.56 -9.69 -10.51
CA ARG A 152 -12.13 -8.59 -9.62
C ARG A 152 -12.64 -8.70 -8.18
N TRP A 153 -13.83 -9.27 -7.98
CA TRP A 153 -14.40 -9.43 -6.64
C TRP A 153 -13.61 -10.41 -5.79
N VAL A 154 -12.90 -11.38 -6.40
CA VAL A 154 -12.01 -12.31 -5.68
C VAL A 154 -10.93 -11.53 -4.94
N ALA A 155 -10.32 -10.53 -5.59
CA ALA A 155 -9.32 -9.67 -4.95
C ALA A 155 -9.89 -8.86 -3.77
N ILE A 156 -11.20 -8.58 -3.77
CA ILE A 156 -11.90 -7.91 -2.66
C ILE A 156 -12.12 -8.89 -1.51
N VAL A 157 -12.53 -10.14 -1.79
CA VAL A 157 -12.62 -11.21 -0.77
C VAL A 157 -11.26 -11.45 -0.15
N ASP A 158 -10.21 -11.62 -0.97
CA ASP A 158 -8.83 -11.78 -0.51
C ASP A 158 -8.39 -10.63 0.39
N MET A 159 -8.74 -9.38 0.03
CA MET A 159 -8.39 -8.20 0.82
C MET A 159 -9.03 -8.28 2.21
N PHE A 160 -10.34 -8.53 2.29
CA PHE A 160 -11.04 -8.59 3.57
C PHE A 160 -10.68 -9.81 4.41
N LEU A 161 -10.42 -10.97 3.78
CA LEU A 161 -9.93 -12.17 4.44
C LEU A 161 -8.53 -11.94 5.03
N ALA A 162 -7.60 -11.45 4.21
CA ALA A 162 -6.23 -11.22 4.63
C ALA A 162 -6.07 -10.04 5.60
N ALA A 163 -6.97 -9.05 5.55
CA ALA A 163 -7.03 -7.97 6.53
C ALA A 163 -7.48 -8.42 7.93
N ARG A 164 -7.91 -9.68 8.10
CA ARG A 164 -8.14 -10.27 9.43
C ARG A 164 -6.86 -10.77 10.11
N ALA A 165 -5.71 -10.65 9.46
CA ALA A 165 -4.43 -11.05 10.04
C ALA A 165 -4.16 -10.31 11.36
N LYS A 166 -3.82 -11.08 12.40
CA LYS A 166 -3.57 -10.54 13.74
C LYS A 166 -2.16 -9.98 13.89
N THR A 167 -1.14 -10.76 13.57
CA THR A 167 0.24 -10.46 13.97
C THR A 167 1.02 -9.76 12.88
N ALA A 168 0.93 -10.26 11.65
CA ALA A 168 1.80 -9.79 10.58
C ALA A 168 1.17 -9.85 9.19
N VAL A 169 1.62 -8.92 8.35
CA VAL A 169 1.37 -8.93 6.90
C VAL A 169 2.70 -9.01 6.19
N ILE A 170 2.86 -9.95 5.27
CA ILE A 170 4.09 -10.17 4.51
C ILE A 170 3.83 -9.86 3.03
N SER A 171 4.62 -8.96 2.48
CA SER A 171 4.70 -8.73 1.05
C SER A 171 5.83 -9.54 0.44
N GLY A 172 5.53 -10.30 -0.61
CA GLY A 172 6.54 -10.89 -1.49
C GLY A 172 6.20 -10.66 -2.95
N ALA A 173 7.23 -10.69 -3.81
CA ALA A 173 7.05 -10.52 -5.23
C ALA A 173 8.26 -10.94 -6.04
N ASN A 174 8.03 -11.28 -7.30
CA ASN A 174 9.11 -11.52 -8.25
C ASN A 174 9.84 -10.20 -8.62
N ARG A 175 9.11 -9.10 -8.82
CA ARG A 175 9.71 -7.82 -9.27
C ARG A 175 9.33 -6.59 -8.43
N ARG A 176 8.23 -6.64 -7.66
CA ARG A 176 7.66 -5.47 -7.00
C ARG A 176 7.13 -5.80 -5.60
N VAL A 177 7.95 -5.60 -4.58
CA VAL A 177 7.50 -5.72 -3.18
C VAL A 177 6.69 -4.50 -2.75
N GLY A 178 5.86 -4.65 -1.72
CA GLY A 178 5.05 -3.56 -1.18
C GLY A 178 4.15 -2.92 -2.23
N THR A 179 3.34 -3.73 -2.92
CA THR A 179 2.32 -3.21 -3.83
C THR A 179 1.30 -2.34 -3.11
N THR A 180 0.66 -1.42 -3.82
CA THR A 180 -0.46 -0.63 -3.27
C THR A 180 -1.52 -1.54 -2.63
N TYR A 181 -1.80 -2.68 -3.25
CA TYR A 181 -2.73 -3.67 -2.71
C TYR A 181 -2.33 -4.14 -1.31
N VAL A 182 -1.10 -4.63 -1.11
CA VAL A 182 -0.68 -5.13 0.20
C VAL A 182 -0.47 -4.03 1.23
N GLN A 183 -0.13 -2.81 0.80
CA GLN A 183 -0.07 -1.65 1.69
C GLN A 183 -1.46 -1.29 2.22
N LEU A 184 -2.48 -1.26 1.35
CA LEU A 184 -3.87 -1.03 1.75
C LEU A 184 -4.38 -2.16 2.66
N LEU A 185 -4.00 -3.41 2.36
CA LEU A 185 -4.29 -4.57 3.20
C LEU A 185 -3.67 -4.43 4.59
N ALA A 186 -2.38 -4.12 4.68
CA ALA A 186 -1.67 -3.93 5.95
C ALA A 186 -2.25 -2.76 6.75
N ALA A 187 -2.60 -1.66 6.09
CA ALA A 187 -3.26 -0.52 6.70
C ALA A 187 -4.64 -0.91 7.26
N LEU A 188 -5.46 -1.62 6.48
CA LEU A 188 -6.78 -2.09 6.93
C LEU A 188 -6.65 -3.08 8.10
N ALA A 189 -5.72 -4.04 8.01
CA ALA A 189 -5.45 -5.00 9.07
C ALA A 189 -5.08 -4.30 10.39
N ALA A 190 -4.20 -3.30 10.34
CA ALA A 190 -3.80 -2.55 11.51
C ALA A 190 -4.97 -1.75 12.11
N ALA A 191 -5.80 -1.14 11.25
CA ALA A 191 -6.98 -0.37 11.69
C ALA A 191 -8.06 -1.24 12.33
N ARG A 192 -8.22 -2.49 11.88
CA ARG A 192 -9.18 -3.42 12.48
C ARG A 192 -8.78 -3.84 13.89
N ARG A 193 -7.48 -3.80 14.23
CA ARG A 193 -6.98 -4.15 15.56
C ARG A 193 -7.03 -3.02 16.57
N LEU A 194 -7.05 -1.76 16.12
CA LEU A 194 -7.20 -0.61 17.00
C LEU A 194 -8.55 -0.68 17.73
N GLY A 195 -8.49 -0.80 19.06
CA GLY A 195 -9.67 -0.89 19.94
C GLY A 195 -10.12 -2.31 20.33
N ILE A 196 -9.42 -3.38 19.89
CA ILE A 196 -9.68 -4.74 20.39
C ILE A 196 -8.99 -4.89 21.77
N ASN A 197 -9.79 -4.91 22.83
CA ASN A 197 -9.34 -5.00 24.22
C ASN A 197 -8.37 -6.19 24.42
N GLY A 198 -7.12 -5.90 24.77
CA GLY A 198 -6.12 -6.87 25.24
C GLY A 198 -4.88 -7.07 24.36
N ASP A 199 -4.90 -6.63 23.10
CA ASP A 199 -3.83 -6.91 22.15
C ASP A 199 -2.93 -5.68 21.94
N ASN A 200 -2.04 -5.41 22.90
CA ASN A 200 -1.12 -4.26 22.89
C ASN A 200 0.00 -4.34 21.83
N HIS A 201 0.06 -5.41 21.03
CA HIS A 201 1.10 -5.58 20.03
C HIS A 201 0.67 -5.02 18.67
N PRO A 202 1.37 -4.00 18.12
CA PRO A 202 1.05 -3.46 16.80
C PRO A 202 1.23 -4.53 15.72
N LEU A 203 0.38 -4.49 14.69
CA LEU A 203 0.55 -5.30 13.49
C LEU A 203 1.89 -4.95 12.83
N LYS A 204 2.68 -5.98 12.50
CA LYS A 204 3.96 -5.79 11.81
C LYS A 204 3.84 -6.03 10.31
N PHE A 205 4.40 -5.14 9.51
CA PHE A 205 4.43 -5.29 8.06
C PHE A 205 5.83 -5.68 7.61
N TYR A 206 5.97 -6.79 6.90
CA TYR A 206 7.24 -7.31 6.42
C TYR A 206 7.32 -7.32 4.91
N SER A 207 8.51 -7.09 4.38
CA SER A 207 8.84 -7.30 2.98
C SER A 207 9.87 -8.41 2.83
N SER A 208 9.55 -9.37 1.98
CA SER A 208 10.43 -10.48 1.60
C SER A 208 11.11 -10.17 0.27
N PHE A 209 12.43 -10.28 0.26
CA PHE A 209 13.29 -9.95 -0.88
C PHE A 209 14.05 -11.19 -1.35
N GLN A 210 14.00 -11.45 -2.65
CA GLN A 210 14.84 -12.43 -3.34
C GLN A 210 16.12 -11.80 -3.88
N ALA A 211 17.12 -12.62 -4.20
CA ALA A 211 18.47 -12.18 -4.56
C ALA A 211 18.52 -11.05 -5.60
N PRO A 212 17.77 -11.07 -6.73
CA PRO A 212 17.80 -9.96 -7.68
C PRO A 212 17.37 -8.61 -7.08
N LEU A 213 16.32 -8.61 -6.26
CA LEU A 213 15.81 -7.38 -5.62
C LEU A 213 16.80 -6.81 -4.59
N ILE A 214 17.60 -7.69 -3.98
CA ILE A 214 18.63 -7.31 -3.02
C ILE A 214 19.86 -6.75 -3.74
N ALA A 215 20.29 -7.43 -4.80
CA ALA A 215 21.50 -7.09 -5.55
C ALA A 215 21.35 -5.81 -6.38
N GLU A 216 20.21 -5.67 -7.07
CA GLU A 216 19.93 -4.54 -7.97
C GLU A 216 19.21 -3.38 -7.26
N GLY A 217 18.70 -3.63 -6.05
CA GLY A 217 17.83 -2.71 -5.35
C GLY A 217 16.45 -2.60 -5.99
N LEU A 218 15.71 -1.57 -5.61
CA LEU A 218 14.30 -1.42 -5.97
C LEU A 218 14.06 -0.32 -7.03
N ALA A 219 15.12 0.16 -7.68
CA ALA A 219 15.06 1.20 -8.71
C ALA A 219 14.17 0.83 -9.91
N GLY A 220 14.06 -0.47 -10.20
CA GLY A 220 13.20 -1.02 -11.26
C GLY A 220 11.70 -1.06 -10.93
N GLN A 221 11.30 -0.79 -9.69
CA GLN A 221 9.89 -0.79 -9.30
C GLN A 221 9.16 0.44 -9.87
N ARG A 222 8.24 0.21 -10.81
CA ARG A 222 7.44 1.26 -11.47
C ARG A 222 5.98 1.15 -11.03
N GLY A 223 5.40 2.24 -10.52
CA GLY A 223 3.96 2.41 -10.24
C GLY A 223 3.69 3.51 -9.21
N TRP A 224 2.43 3.96 -9.11
CA TRP A 224 1.99 4.92 -8.09
C TRP A 224 1.94 4.23 -6.71
N GLY A 225 2.45 4.87 -5.66
CA GLY A 225 2.50 4.31 -4.29
C GLY A 225 3.74 3.47 -3.95
N HIS A 226 4.58 3.14 -4.94
CA HIS A 226 5.86 2.44 -4.71
C HIS A 226 6.98 3.44 -4.40
N THR A 227 7.06 3.85 -3.15
CA THR A 227 8.17 4.68 -2.64
C THR A 227 9.51 3.96 -2.67
N TRP A 228 9.48 2.64 -2.90
CA TRP A 228 10.63 1.78 -3.03
C TRP A 228 11.57 2.16 -4.17
N ARG A 229 11.10 2.84 -5.23
CA ARG A 229 11.97 3.27 -6.36
C ARG A 229 13.16 4.12 -5.90
N ARG A 230 13.05 4.78 -4.75
CA ARG A 230 14.11 5.63 -4.18
C ARG A 230 15.20 4.85 -3.46
N PHE A 231 14.97 3.58 -3.13
CA PHE A 231 15.97 2.66 -2.57
C PHE A 231 16.69 1.93 -3.71
N GLY A 232 17.31 2.70 -4.61
CA GLY A 232 18.17 2.17 -5.65
C GLY A 232 19.56 1.83 -5.09
N GLY A 233 20.06 0.63 -5.36
CA GLY A 233 21.34 0.14 -4.84
C GLY A 233 21.20 -1.14 -4.00
N ARG A 234 22.33 -1.76 -3.66
CA ARG A 234 22.34 -3.01 -2.88
C ARG A 234 21.65 -2.80 -1.53
N LEU A 235 20.64 -3.63 -1.25
CA LEU A 235 19.86 -3.56 -0.01
C LEU A 235 20.42 -4.45 1.11
N SER A 236 21.55 -5.12 0.87
CA SER A 236 22.18 -6.00 1.85
C SER A 236 23.70 -5.89 1.90
N CYS A 237 24.26 -6.43 2.97
CA CYS A 237 25.65 -6.81 3.08
C CYS A 237 26.03 -7.87 2.02
N THR A 238 27.33 -8.04 1.80
CA THR A 238 27.91 -9.01 0.87
C THR A 238 27.38 -10.43 1.15
N ASN A 239 27.01 -11.17 0.09
CA ASN A 239 26.53 -12.57 0.11
C ASN A 239 25.13 -12.87 0.66
N GLN A 240 24.33 -11.86 1.04
CA GLN A 240 22.95 -12.11 1.43
C GLN A 240 22.05 -12.32 0.19
N THR A 241 21.50 -13.53 0.04
CA THR A 241 20.66 -13.90 -1.11
C THR A 241 19.16 -13.70 -0.86
N ARG A 242 18.74 -13.55 0.40
CA ARG A 242 17.34 -13.37 0.81
C ARG A 242 17.23 -12.49 2.04
N GLN A 243 16.15 -11.72 2.15
CA GLN A 243 15.92 -10.84 3.29
C GLN A 243 14.43 -10.82 3.65
N CYS A 244 14.16 -10.79 4.96
CA CYS A 244 12.84 -10.54 5.52
C CYS A 244 13.00 -9.33 6.46
N ALA A 245 12.56 -8.16 5.98
CA ALA A 245 12.73 -6.90 6.66
C ALA A 245 11.38 -6.38 7.13
N GLU A 246 11.32 -5.85 8.36
CA GLU A 246 10.18 -5.07 8.82
C GLU A 246 10.17 -3.73 8.07
N THR A 247 8.99 -3.33 7.61
CA THR A 247 8.78 -2.17 6.74
C THR A 247 7.59 -1.37 7.27
N PRO A 248 7.61 -0.03 7.18
CA PRO A 248 6.47 0.75 7.65
C PRO A 248 5.24 0.45 6.79
N ILE A 249 4.07 0.37 7.43
CA ILE A 249 2.76 0.19 6.77
C ILE A 249 2.55 1.28 5.72
N LEU A 250 2.84 2.52 6.10
CA LEU A 250 2.79 3.65 5.19
C LEU A 250 4.17 3.87 4.54
N PRO A 251 4.23 3.85 3.21
CA PRO A 251 5.48 4.05 2.50
C PRO A 251 6.02 5.48 2.67
N TYR A 252 7.34 5.62 2.70
CA TYR A 252 8.03 6.92 2.76
C TYR A 252 7.79 7.82 1.53
N ALA A 253 7.12 8.95 1.67
CA ALA A 253 7.10 10.02 0.68
C ALA A 253 8.48 10.68 0.48
N TRP A 254 8.64 11.48 -0.59
CA TRP A 254 9.96 12.04 -0.95
C TRP A 254 10.46 13.09 0.05
N TRP A 255 9.56 13.63 0.85
CA TRP A 255 9.88 14.60 1.89
C TRP A 255 10.20 13.93 3.25
N ASP A 256 10.22 12.60 3.31
CA ASP A 256 10.31 11.84 4.56
C ASP A 256 11.74 11.46 4.96
N GLY A 257 12.68 12.39 4.77
CA GLY A 257 14.01 12.31 5.37
C GLY A 257 15.17 12.58 4.41
N PRO A 258 16.38 12.78 4.95
CA PRO A 258 17.59 13.25 4.25
C PRO A 258 18.24 12.22 3.30
N TRP A 259 17.54 11.14 2.95
CA TRP A 259 18.08 10.02 2.16
C TRP A 259 17.18 9.58 1.02
N GLN A 260 16.26 10.45 0.59
CA GLN A 260 15.38 10.16 -0.54
C GLN A 260 15.49 11.23 -1.59
N SER A 261 16.34 10.98 -2.59
CA SER A 261 16.43 11.87 -3.74
C SER A 261 15.10 11.86 -4.50
N PRO A 262 14.41 13.01 -4.62
CA PRO A 262 13.25 13.14 -5.50
C PRO A 262 13.59 12.71 -6.93
N LEU A 263 12.63 12.08 -7.62
CA LEU A 263 12.85 11.71 -9.01
C LEU A 263 13.09 12.98 -9.84
N PRO A 264 13.92 12.95 -10.91
CA PRO A 264 14.18 14.14 -11.73
C PRO A 264 12.92 14.83 -12.24
N ARG A 265 11.86 14.06 -12.53
CA ARG A 265 10.53 14.57 -12.89
C ARG A 265 9.88 15.37 -11.76
N ASP A 266 9.96 14.87 -10.53
CA ASP A 266 9.34 15.50 -9.37
C ASP A 266 10.11 16.78 -9.01
N ASN A 267 11.44 16.76 -9.08
CA ASN A 267 12.28 17.97 -8.96
C ASN A 267 11.88 19.05 -9.95
N LYS A 268 11.72 18.71 -11.23
CA LYS A 268 11.27 19.68 -12.25
C LYS A 268 9.90 20.27 -11.90
N LYS A 269 8.96 19.47 -11.40
CA LYS A 269 7.65 19.98 -10.96
C LYS A 269 7.75 20.90 -9.74
N MET A 270 8.52 20.53 -8.73
CA MET A 270 8.68 21.34 -7.51
C MET A 270 9.35 22.68 -7.81
N LEU A 271 10.34 22.69 -8.71
CA LEU A 271 11.00 23.92 -9.18
C LEU A 271 10.01 24.90 -9.83
N VAL A 272 8.99 24.42 -10.56
CA VAL A 272 7.92 25.28 -11.13
C VAL A 272 7.14 26.01 -10.03
N TYR A 273 7.05 25.44 -8.83
CA TYR A 273 6.42 26.06 -7.67
C TYR A 273 7.40 26.84 -6.78
N GLY A 274 8.67 26.98 -7.17
CA GLY A 274 9.70 27.67 -6.38
C GLY A 274 10.31 26.84 -5.26
N VAL A 275 9.98 25.55 -5.18
CA VAL A 275 10.56 24.64 -4.19
C VAL A 275 11.78 23.98 -4.82
N LYS A 276 12.96 24.28 -4.29
CA LYS A 276 14.21 23.63 -4.68
C LYS A 276 14.57 22.58 -3.65
N VAL A 277 14.95 21.40 -4.13
CA VAL A 277 15.31 20.25 -3.29
C VAL A 277 16.76 19.89 -3.60
N LEU A 278 17.56 19.72 -2.55
CA LEU A 278 18.96 19.29 -2.61
C LEU A 278 19.05 17.82 -3.05
N GLU A 279 20.24 17.38 -3.45
CA GLU A 279 20.48 15.97 -3.83
C GLU A 279 20.20 14.99 -2.68
N SER A 280 20.35 15.45 -1.44
CA SER A 280 19.97 14.74 -0.20
C SER A 280 18.45 14.62 0.00
N GLY A 281 17.62 15.24 -0.85
CA GLY A 281 16.16 15.26 -0.68
C GLY A 281 15.65 16.33 0.28
N GLN A 282 16.54 17.14 0.88
CA GLN A 282 16.15 18.26 1.74
C GLN A 282 15.67 19.46 0.93
N VAL A 283 14.61 20.14 1.39
CA VAL A 283 14.13 21.39 0.79
C VAL A 283 15.07 22.53 1.16
N GLU A 284 15.46 23.33 0.17
CA GLU A 284 16.16 24.60 0.39
C GLU A 284 15.13 25.63 0.89
N GLU A 285 15.05 25.80 2.21
CA GLU A 285 14.01 26.62 2.89
C GLU A 285 13.91 28.05 2.32
N ASP A 286 15.02 28.63 1.88
CA ASP A 286 15.07 29.98 1.30
C ASP A 286 14.56 30.08 -0.15
N SER A 287 14.35 28.95 -0.83
CA SER A 287 13.96 28.95 -2.25
C SER A 287 12.54 29.47 -2.45
N LEU A 288 11.62 29.07 -1.58
CA LEU A 288 10.20 29.39 -1.69
C LEU A 288 9.93 30.88 -1.38
N PRO A 289 10.42 31.46 -0.27
CA PRO A 289 10.27 32.91 -0.02
C PRO A 289 10.88 33.75 -1.15
N ARG A 290 12.01 33.33 -1.71
CA ARG A 290 12.67 34.01 -2.83
C ARG A 290 11.81 33.98 -4.10
N MET A 291 11.24 32.84 -4.45
CA MET A 291 10.31 32.73 -5.58
C MET A 291 9.03 33.54 -5.36
N CYS A 292 8.47 33.52 -4.15
CA CYS A 292 7.29 34.33 -3.82
C CYS A 292 7.57 35.84 -3.94
N ARG A 293 8.77 36.31 -3.55
CA ARG A 293 9.18 37.70 -3.75
C ARG A 293 9.30 38.05 -5.24
N LEU A 294 9.86 37.16 -6.05
CA LEU A 294 9.97 37.35 -7.51
C LEU A 294 8.62 37.35 -8.22
N ARG A 295 7.64 36.59 -7.70
CA ARG A 295 6.28 36.49 -8.27
C ARG A 295 5.28 37.50 -7.73
N LYS A 296 5.66 38.30 -6.72
CA LYS A 296 4.93 39.53 -6.44
C LYS A 296 5.11 40.45 -7.64
N ALA A 297 4.22 40.32 -8.63
CA ALA A 297 3.91 41.44 -9.49
C ALA A 297 3.69 42.64 -8.55
N THR A 298 4.45 43.71 -8.75
CA THR A 298 4.06 45.02 -8.26
C THR A 298 2.61 45.20 -8.69
N LEU A 299 1.69 45.09 -7.72
CA LEU A 299 0.30 45.47 -7.94
C LEU A 299 0.37 46.95 -8.29
N GLU A 300 0.30 47.29 -9.58
CA GLU A 300 -0.01 48.64 -10.01
C GLU A 300 -1.44 48.91 -9.55
N THR A 301 -1.56 49.51 -8.37
CA THR A 301 -2.82 50.09 -7.92
C THR A 301 -3.15 51.26 -8.85
N LEU A 302 -3.92 50.97 -9.90
CA LEU A 302 -4.61 51.98 -10.69
C LEU A 302 -5.69 52.60 -9.79
N GLN A 303 -5.47 53.85 -9.36
CA GLN A 303 -6.54 54.64 -8.78
C GLN A 303 -7.55 54.97 -9.88
N LEU A 304 -8.72 54.34 -9.83
CA LEU A 304 -9.88 54.76 -10.59
C LEU A 304 -10.41 56.07 -10.00
N VAL A 305 -9.97 57.20 -10.57
CA VAL A 305 -10.57 58.50 -10.28
C VAL A 305 -11.89 58.58 -11.04
N LEU A 306 -12.98 58.29 -10.35
CA LEU A 306 -14.32 58.55 -10.90
C LEU A 306 -14.55 60.07 -10.94
N PRO A 307 -15.05 60.64 -12.05
CA PRO A 307 -15.34 62.06 -12.11
C PRO A 307 -16.44 62.42 -11.09
N SER A 308 -16.30 63.58 -10.44
CA SER A 308 -17.30 64.01 -9.47
C SER A 308 -18.65 64.25 -10.16
N CYS A 309 -19.75 63.84 -9.52
CA CYS A 309 -21.13 64.01 -10.01
C CYS A 309 -21.54 65.46 -10.36
N LYS A 310 -20.70 66.47 -10.13
CA LYS A 310 -20.96 67.85 -10.55
C LYS A 310 -20.75 68.11 -12.05
N GLN A 311 -20.18 67.17 -12.81
CA GLN A 311 -19.98 67.31 -14.26
C GLN A 311 -20.99 66.55 -15.14
N LEU A 312 -21.94 65.81 -14.56
CA LEU A 312 -23.05 65.20 -15.31
C LEU A 312 -24.27 66.13 -15.35
N LYS A 313 -24.11 67.32 -15.95
CA LYS A 313 -25.25 68.16 -16.37
C LYS A 313 -25.52 67.93 -17.85
N THR A 314 -26.09 66.78 -18.19
CA THR A 314 -26.93 66.57 -19.40
C THR A 314 -27.68 65.25 -19.25
N CYS A 315 -28.74 65.23 -18.46
CA CYS A 315 -29.88 64.35 -18.74
C CYS A 315 -30.91 65.22 -19.43
N HIS A 316 -30.93 65.18 -20.77
CA HIS A 316 -31.99 65.79 -21.54
C HIS A 316 -33.28 64.97 -21.36
N HIS A 317 -34.33 65.67 -20.96
CA HIS A 317 -35.71 65.26 -21.23
C HIS A 317 -35.94 65.26 -22.74
N THR A 318 -36.29 64.10 -23.27
CA THR A 318 -37.36 63.81 -24.25
C THR A 318 -37.34 62.32 -24.53
#